data_AF-A0A4Y2VHG6-F1
#
_entry.id   AF-A0A4Y2VHG6-F1
#
_cell.length_a   1.000
_cell.length_b   1.000
_cell.length_c   1.000
_cell.angle_alpha   90.00
_cell.angle_beta   90.00
_cell.angle_gamma   90.00
#
_symmetry.space_group_name_H-M   'P 1'
#
loop_
_entity.id
_entity.type
_entity.pdbx_description
1 polymer ?
#
loop_
_entity_poly.entity_id
_entity_poly.type
_entity_poly.pdbx_seq_one_letter_code
_entity_poly.pdbx_strand_id
1 'polypeptide(L)'
;MELLSTLVGARQKNSIIEALNWKKVKCYYWSDSTTVLAWISRKENWSVFVRNRVQEIRKQTSTLSWNHVVGELNPTDFPPRGSTTTQLMTLRWWVGPQWLTEPLDFWHHGNILSEDINVDKVEKEKFKSTKSLASTENSIQCNRIKLFA
;
A
#
# COMPACT_ATOMS: atom_id res chain seq x y z
N MET A 1 -5.08 6.49 -3.89
CA MET A 1 -4.53 6.98 -2.61
C MET A 1 -3.78 5.88 -1.85
N GLU A 2 -3.85 4.64 -2.32
CA GLU A 2 -3.26 3.43 -1.71
C GLU A 2 -1.80 3.52 -1.23
N LEU A 3 -0.89 4.16 -1.96
CA LEU A 3 0.51 4.23 -1.52
C LEU A 3 0.68 5.06 -0.24
N LEU A 4 -0.14 6.11 -0.08
CA LEU A 4 -0.08 6.96 1.11
C LEU A 4 -0.70 6.26 2.32
N SER A 5 -1.85 5.60 2.17
CA SER A 5 -2.46 4.82 3.24
C SER A 5 -1.49 3.72 3.72
N THR A 6 -0.83 3.06 2.78
CA THR A 6 0.19 2.04 3.06
C THR A 6 1.38 2.60 3.86
N LEU A 7 1.88 3.79 3.50
CA LEU A 7 2.94 4.46 4.24
C LEU A 7 2.50 4.85 5.66
N VAL A 8 1.29 5.36 5.81
CA VAL A 8 0.73 5.70 7.13
C VAL A 8 0.63 4.45 8.00
N GLY A 9 0.16 3.32 7.44
CA GLY A 9 0.11 2.04 8.16
C GLY A 9 1.49 1.56 8.61
N ALA A 10 2.51 1.67 7.75
CA ALA A 10 3.89 1.32 8.11
C ALA A 10 4.44 2.15 9.28
N ARG A 11 4.18 3.46 9.29
CA ARG A 11 4.54 4.36 10.38
C ARG A 11 3.78 4.03 11.67
N GLN A 12 2.47 3.85 11.56
CA GLN A 12 1.59 3.56 12.69
C GLN A 12 1.99 2.28 13.42
N LYS A 13 2.40 1.23 12.67
CA LYS A 13 2.93 -0.01 13.25
C LYS A 13 4.10 0.26 14.19
N ASN A 14 5.03 1.15 13.84
CA ASN A 14 6.18 1.43 14.69
C ASN A 14 5.75 2.17 15.96
N SER A 15 4.88 3.17 15.85
CA SER A 15 4.33 3.87 17.01
C SER A 15 3.60 2.92 17.98
N ILE A 16 2.86 1.94 17.46
CA ILE A 16 2.18 0.93 18.29
C ILE A 16 3.20 0.02 18.99
N ILE A 17 4.20 -0.49 18.28
CA ILE A 17 5.24 -1.36 18.85
C ILE A 17 6.01 -0.65 19.96
N GLU A 18 6.35 0.63 19.75
CA GLU A 18 7.02 1.47 20.73
C GLU A 18 6.12 1.70 21.95
N ALA A 19 4.86 2.11 21.75
CA ALA A 19 3.92 2.37 22.84
C ALA A 19 3.61 1.14 23.68
N LEU A 20 3.56 -0.05 23.08
CA LEU A 20 3.29 -1.32 23.76
C LEU A 20 4.57 -2.02 24.27
N ASN A 21 5.75 -1.43 24.05
CA ASN A 21 7.05 -1.99 24.43
C ASN A 21 7.27 -3.43 23.94
N TRP A 22 6.83 -3.71 22.71
CA TRP A 22 6.91 -5.03 22.10
C TRP A 22 8.28 -5.29 21.50
N LYS A 23 9.06 -6.22 22.09
CA LYS A 23 10.46 -6.45 21.68
C LYS A 23 10.61 -7.20 20.35
N LYS A 24 9.77 -8.22 20.10
CA LYS A 24 9.80 -9.03 18.87
C LYS A 24 8.40 -9.47 18.51
N VAL A 25 7.73 -8.69 17.68
CA VAL A 25 6.41 -9.04 17.12
C VAL A 25 6.56 -9.25 15.64
N LYS A 26 6.07 -10.41 15.18
CA LYS A 26 5.99 -10.71 13.75
C LYS A 26 4.84 -9.90 13.16
N CYS A 27 5.14 -9.10 12.15
CA CYS A 27 4.15 -8.26 11.48
C CYS A 27 3.88 -8.79 10.07
N TYR A 28 2.60 -8.77 9.70
CA TYR A 28 2.11 -9.09 8.37
C TYR A 28 1.32 -7.90 7.86
N TYR A 29 1.51 -7.58 6.59
CA TYR A 29 0.85 -6.46 5.94
C TYR A 29 0.01 -6.98 4.79
N TRP A 30 -1.19 -6.41 4.62
CA TRP A 30 -2.14 -6.83 3.59
C TRP A 30 -2.57 -5.62 2.78
N SER A 31 -2.66 -5.78 1.47
CA SER A 31 -3.23 -4.77 0.57
C SER A 31 -3.94 -5.46 -0.58
N ASP A 32 -5.08 -4.93 -0.99
CA ASP A 32 -5.78 -5.27 -2.23
C ASP A 32 -5.19 -4.56 -3.46
N SER A 33 -4.25 -3.64 -3.23
CA SER A 33 -3.60 -2.87 -4.28
C SER A 33 -2.36 -3.61 -4.81
N THR A 34 -2.59 -4.44 -5.82
CA THR A 34 -1.52 -5.12 -6.58
C THR A 34 -0.47 -4.13 -7.12
N THR A 35 -0.87 -2.89 -7.43
CA THR A 35 0.04 -1.81 -7.83
C THR A 35 0.99 -1.41 -6.71
N VAL A 36 0.48 -1.19 -5.49
CA VAL A 36 1.34 -0.83 -4.34
C VAL A 36 2.26 -1.99 -3.97
N LEU A 37 1.75 -3.22 -3.99
CA LEU A 37 2.54 -4.41 -3.73
C LEU A 37 3.65 -4.60 -4.77
N ALA A 38 3.37 -4.33 -6.05
CA ALA A 38 4.39 -4.33 -7.10
C ALA A 38 5.48 -3.27 -6.84
N TRP A 39 5.09 -2.06 -6.46
CA TRP A 39 6.05 -1.01 -6.11
C TRP A 39 6.93 -1.39 -4.92
N ILE A 40 6.37 -2.03 -3.89
CA ILE A 40 7.08 -2.47 -2.69
C ILE A 40 7.98 -3.69 -2.95
N SER A 41 7.57 -4.62 -3.83
CA SER A 41 8.35 -5.83 -4.13
C SER A 41 9.45 -5.60 -5.17
N ARG A 42 9.20 -4.81 -6.22
CA ARG A 42 10.11 -4.68 -7.37
C ARG A 42 11.08 -3.51 -7.25
N LYS A 43 12.33 -3.72 -7.67
CA LYS A 43 13.35 -2.68 -7.77
C LYS A 43 13.35 -2.09 -9.18
N GLU A 44 12.47 -1.13 -9.45
CA GLU A 44 12.40 -0.42 -10.73
C GLU A 44 12.57 1.09 -10.56
N ASN A 45 12.77 1.79 -11.68
CA ASN A 45 12.80 3.25 -11.75
C ASN A 45 11.37 3.81 -11.71
N TRP A 46 10.84 3.95 -10.49
CA TRP A 46 9.58 4.66 -10.22
C TRP A 46 9.79 6.17 -10.25
N SER A 47 8.69 6.94 -10.41
CA SER A 47 8.73 8.39 -10.25
C SER A 47 9.23 8.78 -8.85
N VAL A 48 9.79 9.98 -8.72
CA VAL A 48 10.34 10.48 -7.45
C VAL A 48 9.32 10.37 -6.30
N PHE A 49 8.06 10.71 -6.58
CA PHE A 49 6.97 10.61 -5.59
C PHE A 49 6.79 9.19 -5.06
N VAL A 50 6.72 8.19 -5.95
CA VAL A 50 6.53 6.78 -5.61
C VAL A 50 7.78 6.23 -4.95
N ARG A 51 8.96 6.46 -5.57
CA ARG A 51 10.26 5.99 -5.09
C ARG A 51 10.52 6.41 -3.65
N ASN A 52 10.34 7.68 -3.31
CA ASN A 52 10.62 8.17 -1.96
C ASN A 52 9.75 7.48 -0.90
N ARG A 53 8.47 7.24 -1.19
CA ARG A 53 7.52 6.60 -0.28
C ARG A 53 7.77 5.11 -0.13
N VAL A 54 8.03 4.43 -1.24
CA VAL A 54 8.41 3.01 -1.26
C VAL A 54 9.71 2.79 -0.49
N GLN A 55 10.70 3.68 -0.64
CA GLN A 55 11.94 3.60 0.13
C GLN A 55 11.69 3.74 1.63
N GLU A 56 10.79 4.62 2.04
CA GLU A 56 10.44 4.75 3.46
C GLU A 56 9.73 3.50 3.99
N ILE A 57 8.75 2.96 3.27
CA ILE A 57 8.06 1.70 3.64
C ILE A 57 9.07 0.55 3.80
N ARG A 58 10.01 0.42 2.86
CA ARG A 58 11.05 -0.62 2.88
C ARG A 58 12.07 -0.46 4.01
N LYS A 59 12.25 0.75 4.55
CA LYS A 59 13.09 0.98 5.74
C LYS A 59 12.40 0.52 7.02
N GLN A 60 11.08 0.52 7.06
CA GLN A 60 10.28 0.23 8.24
C GLN A 60 9.72 -1.21 8.27
N THR A 61 9.65 -1.86 7.11
CA THR A 61 9.00 -3.16 6.91
C THR A 61 9.83 -4.05 6.00
N SER A 62 9.73 -5.37 6.18
CA SER A 62 10.28 -6.33 5.22
C SER A 62 9.38 -6.43 4.01
N THR A 63 9.94 -6.40 2.81
CA THR A 63 9.18 -6.61 1.56
C THR A 63 8.49 -7.97 1.50
N LEU A 64 9.05 -8.98 2.20
CA LEU A 64 8.50 -10.34 2.27
C LEU A 64 7.32 -10.46 3.25
N SER A 65 7.06 -9.42 4.06
CA SER A 65 5.93 -9.40 4.99
C SER A 65 4.65 -8.85 4.37
N TRP A 66 4.69 -8.43 3.10
CA TRP A 66 3.55 -7.88 2.36
C TRP A 66 2.84 -8.96 1.58
N ASN A 67 1.52 -9.03 1.78
CA ASN A 67 0.63 -10.02 1.19
C ASN A 67 -0.48 -9.30 0.44
N HIS A 68 -1.02 -9.96 -0.58
CA HIS A 68 -2.19 -9.47 -1.27
C HIS A 68 -3.45 -10.09 -0.66
N VAL A 69 -4.49 -9.29 -0.51
CA VAL A 69 -5.82 -9.78 -0.15
C VAL A 69 -6.78 -9.31 -1.24
N VAL A 70 -7.63 -10.21 -1.75
CA VAL A 70 -8.63 -9.82 -2.74
C VAL A 70 -9.57 -8.80 -2.09
N GLY A 71 -9.95 -7.73 -2.82
CA GLY A 71 -10.72 -6.61 -2.27
C GLY A 71 -11.99 -7.02 -1.49
N GLU A 72 -12.69 -8.06 -1.93
CA GLU A 72 -13.88 -8.60 -1.24
C GLU A 72 -13.59 -9.17 0.16
N LEU A 73 -12.35 -9.58 0.39
CA LEU A 73 -11.86 -10.14 1.65
C LEU A 73 -11.00 -9.15 2.43
N ASN A 74 -10.81 -7.93 1.90
CA ASN A 74 -10.03 -6.89 2.54
C ASN A 74 -10.76 -6.41 3.80
N PRO A 75 -10.17 -6.56 5.00
CA PRO A 75 -10.81 -6.17 6.25
C PRO A 75 -11.20 -4.68 6.29
N THR A 76 -10.50 -3.82 5.55
CA THR A 76 -10.78 -2.38 5.53
C THR A 76 -12.05 -2.03 4.75
N ASP A 77 -12.48 -2.90 3.84
CA ASP A 77 -13.70 -2.72 3.05
C ASP A 77 -14.88 -3.54 3.60
N PHE A 78 -14.64 -4.36 4.64
CA PHE A 78 -15.66 -5.18 5.29
C PHE A 78 -16.80 -4.38 5.94
N PRO A 79 -16.58 -3.21 6.58
CA PRO A 79 -17.68 -2.32 6.91
C PRO A 79 -18.04 -1.47 5.68
N PRO A 80 -19.29 -1.55 5.17
CA PRO A 80 -19.77 -0.62 4.16
C PRO A 80 -19.50 0.82 4.61
N ARG A 81 -18.99 1.66 3.72
CA ARG A 81 -18.77 3.08 4.05
C ARG A 81 -20.10 3.68 4.52
N GLY A 82 -20.08 4.31 5.70
CA GLY A 82 -21.30 4.82 6.35
C GLY A 82 -22.01 3.82 7.26
N SER A 83 -21.37 2.71 7.62
CA SER A 83 -21.89 1.79 8.64
C SER A 83 -22.13 2.49 9.97
N THR A 84 -23.29 2.22 10.57
CA THR A 84 -23.64 2.70 11.91
C THR A 84 -22.85 1.95 12.99
N THR A 85 -22.71 2.54 14.18
CA THR A 85 -22.08 1.88 15.33
C THR A 85 -22.70 0.51 15.62
N THR A 86 -24.02 0.38 15.50
CA THR A 86 -24.72 -0.89 15.71
C THR A 86 -24.34 -1.95 14.68
N GLN A 87 -24.25 -1.59 13.41
CA GLN A 87 -23.81 -2.51 12.35
C GLN A 87 -22.36 -2.95 12.58
N LEU A 88 -21.48 -2.02 12.95
CA LEU A 88 -20.09 -2.31 13.29
C LEU A 88 -19.97 -3.29 14.47
N MET A 89 -20.81 -3.12 15.50
CA MET A 89 -20.85 -4.03 16.65
C MET A 89 -21.27 -5.45 16.25
N THR A 90 -22.32 -5.57 15.42
CA THR A 90 -22.81 -6.86 14.92
C THR A 90 -21.78 -7.56 14.04
N LEU A 91 -21.10 -6.81 13.17
CA LEU A 91 -20.07 -7.34 12.27
C LEU A 91 -18.76 -7.68 12.99
N ARG A 92 -18.56 -7.22 14.24
CA ARG A 92 -17.32 -7.35 15.01
C ARG A 92 -16.09 -7.00 14.18
N TRP A 93 -16.16 -5.90 13.42
CA TRP A 93 -15.15 -5.54 12.42
C TRP A 93 -13.72 -5.50 12.96
N TRP A 94 -13.54 -5.21 14.25
CA TRP A 94 -12.23 -5.16 14.94
C TRP A 94 -11.61 -6.54 15.20
N VAL A 95 -12.37 -7.63 15.08
CA VAL A 95 -11.84 -9.01 15.15
C VAL A 95 -11.09 -9.37 13.88
N GLY A 96 -11.46 -8.73 12.76
CA GLY A 96 -10.98 -9.09 11.43
C GLY A 96 -11.63 -10.37 10.89
N PRO A 97 -11.33 -10.74 9.64
CA PRO A 97 -11.85 -11.95 9.03
C PRO A 97 -11.31 -13.21 9.70
N GLN A 98 -12.13 -14.27 9.70
CA GLN A 98 -11.80 -15.55 10.36
C GLN A 98 -10.46 -16.12 9.93
N TRP A 99 -10.11 -16.03 8.64
CA TRP A 99 -8.86 -16.58 8.12
C TRP A 99 -7.59 -15.98 8.75
N LEU A 100 -7.65 -14.76 9.33
CA LEU A 100 -6.50 -14.19 10.07
C LEU A 100 -6.25 -14.88 11.41
N THR A 101 -7.25 -15.57 11.94
CA THR A 101 -7.15 -16.33 13.20
C THR A 101 -6.72 -17.78 12.98
N GLU A 102 -6.78 -18.26 11.74
CA GLU A 102 -6.31 -19.59 11.36
C GLU A 102 -4.77 -19.65 11.34
N PRO A 103 -4.16 -20.84 11.42
CA PRO A 103 -2.72 -20.99 11.26
C PRO A 103 -2.25 -20.45 9.89
N LEU A 104 -0.99 -20.00 9.82
CA LEU A 104 -0.41 -19.37 8.62
C LEU A 104 -0.56 -20.20 7.34
N ASP A 105 -0.53 -21.53 7.45
CA ASP A 105 -0.66 -22.44 6.32
C ASP A 105 -2.06 -22.42 5.69
N PHE A 106 -3.06 -21.94 6.44
CA PHE A 106 -4.45 -21.79 6.01
C PHE A 106 -4.79 -20.37 5.57
N TRP A 107 -3.80 -19.47 5.52
CA TRP A 107 -4.00 -18.15 4.96
C TRP A 107 -4.05 -18.30 3.43
N HIS A 108 -5.21 -18.69 2.89
CA HIS A 108 -5.47 -19.00 1.48
C HIS A 108 -5.15 -17.84 0.48
N HIS A 109 -4.76 -16.68 1.00
CA HIS A 109 -4.43 -15.47 0.25
C HIS A 109 -2.97 -15.02 0.49
N GLY A 110 -2.19 -15.78 1.27
CA GLY A 110 -0.85 -15.43 1.74
C GLY A 110 0.28 -16.10 0.97
N ASN A 111 0.53 -15.66 -0.27
CA ASN A 111 1.85 -15.49 -0.91
C ASN A 111 1.62 -15.15 -2.39
N ILE A 112 1.79 -13.88 -2.75
CA ILE A 112 1.68 -13.42 -4.14
C ILE A 112 2.98 -12.73 -4.50
N LEU A 113 3.81 -13.40 -5.29
CA LEU A 113 5.02 -12.77 -5.85
C LEU A 113 5.07 -12.76 -7.37
N SER A 114 4.07 -13.26 -8.09
CA SER A 114 4.05 -13.14 -9.55
C SER A 114 2.67 -13.14 -10.21
N GLU A 115 1.73 -14.00 -9.79
CA GLU A 115 0.53 -14.28 -10.59
C GLU A 115 -0.59 -13.25 -10.46
N ASP A 116 -0.83 -12.67 -9.27
CA ASP A 116 -1.89 -11.65 -9.11
C ASP A 116 -1.41 -10.21 -9.35
N ILE A 117 -0.12 -10.00 -9.65
CA ILE A 117 0.36 -8.66 -10.00
C ILE A 117 -0.11 -8.34 -11.41
N ASN A 118 -1.16 -7.52 -11.52
CA ASN A 118 -1.61 -6.99 -12.81
C ASN A 118 -0.52 -6.05 -13.40
N VAL A 119 0.37 -6.63 -14.22
CA VAL A 119 1.52 -5.95 -14.82
C VAL A 119 1.07 -4.76 -15.66
N ASP A 120 0.01 -4.91 -16.45
CA ASP A 120 -0.55 -3.84 -17.28
C ASP A 120 -0.97 -2.62 -16.46
N LYS A 121 -1.56 -2.84 -15.28
CA LYS A 121 -1.94 -1.76 -14.36
C LYS A 121 -0.71 -1.06 -13.79
N VAL A 122 0.32 -1.81 -13.42
CA VAL A 122 1.59 -1.26 -12.92
C VAL A 122 2.29 -0.42 -14.00
N GLU A 123 2.33 -0.91 -15.23
CA GLU A 123 2.94 -0.20 -16.37
C GLU A 123 2.17 1.06 -16.76
N LYS A 124 0.83 1.00 -16.77
CA LYS A 124 -0.01 2.19 -16.99
C LYS A 124 0.24 3.27 -15.94
N GLU A 125 0.37 2.90 -14.68
CA GLU A 125 0.69 3.86 -13.60
C GLU A 125 2.11 4.41 -13.72
N LYS A 126 3.08 3.60 -14.15
CA LYS A 126 4.44 4.05 -14.49
C LYS A 126 4.38 5.12 -15.58
N PHE A 127 3.62 4.90 -16.64
CA PHE A 127 3.48 5.83 -17.75
C PHE A 127 2.75 7.13 -17.38
N LYS A 128 1.70 7.07 -16.54
CA LYS A 128 1.04 8.26 -15.98
C LYS A 128 2.04 9.12 -15.19
N SER A 129 2.85 8.48 -14.36
CA SER A 129 3.92 9.13 -13.61
C SER A 129 4.96 9.80 -14.51
N THR A 130 5.40 9.15 -15.59
CA THR A 130 6.38 9.71 -16.54
C THR A 130 5.80 10.89 -17.34
N LYS A 131 4.54 10.79 -17.78
CA LYS A 131 3.85 11.89 -18.46
C LYS A 131 3.67 13.11 -17.57
N SER A 132 3.39 12.92 -16.28
CA SER A 132 3.31 14.01 -15.30
C SER A 132 4.64 14.76 -15.14
N LEU A 133 5.77 14.05 -15.12
CA LEU A 133 7.09 14.70 -15.09
C LEU A 133 7.36 15.48 -16.38
N ALA A 134 7.11 14.91 -17.55
CA ALA A 134 7.31 15.58 -18.84
C ALA A 134 6.41 16.83 -19.00
N SER A 135 5.16 16.80 -18.52
CA SER A 135 4.29 17.98 -18.52
C SER A 135 4.75 19.05 -17.51
N THR A 136 5.36 18.64 -16.39
CA THR A 136 5.91 19.57 -15.39
C THR A 136 7.21 20.21 -15.89
N GLU A 137 8.06 19.45 -16.57
CA GLU A 137 9.26 19.98 -17.23
C GLU A 137 8.90 20.95 -18.35
N ASN A 138 7.93 20.63 -19.21
CA ASN A 138 7.45 21.55 -20.24
C ASN A 138 6.85 22.84 -19.66
N SER A 139 6.16 22.77 -18.52
CA SER A 139 5.60 23.97 -17.87
C SER A 139 6.64 24.79 -17.10
N ILE A 140 7.65 24.14 -16.49
CA ILE A 140 8.82 24.84 -15.91
C ILE A 140 9.64 25.52 -17.00
N GLN A 141 9.83 24.86 -18.15
CA GLN A 141 10.57 25.43 -19.29
C GLN A 141 9.79 26.59 -19.93
N CYS A 142 8.47 26.50 -20.02
CA CYS A 142 7.63 27.59 -20.52
C CYS A 142 7.57 28.81 -19.57
N ASN A 143 7.64 28.59 -18.25
CA ASN A 143 7.68 29.67 -17.26
C ASN A 143 9.06 30.35 -17.17
N ARG A 144 10.14 29.68 -17.57
CA ARG A 144 11.49 30.28 -17.60
C ARG A 144 11.68 31.25 -18.78
N ILE A 145 10.91 31.09 -19.86
CA ILE A 145 10.95 31.97 -21.04
C ILE A 145 10.21 33.29 -20.79
N LYS A 146 9.25 33.33 -19.85
CA LYS A 146 8.48 34.55 -19.53
C LYS A 146 9.16 35.53 -18.56
N LEU A 147 10.37 35.22 -18.08
CA LEU A 147 11.12 36.08 -17.14
C LEU A 147 12.24 36.90 -17.80
N PHE A 148 12.34 36.86 -19.14
CA PHE A 148 13.34 37.62 -19.92
C PHE A 148 12.73 38.36 -21.12
N ALA A 149 11.48 38.83 -21.01
CA ALA A 149 10.87 39.75 -21.95
C ALA A 149 10.41 41.01 -21.21
#